data_AF-A0A349YGG5-F1
#
_entry.id   AF-A0A349YGG5-F1
#
_cell.length_a   1.000
_cell.length_b   1.000
_cell.length_c   1.000
_cell.angle_alpha   90.00
_cell.angle_beta   90.00
_cell.angle_gamma   90.00
#
_symmetry.space_group_name_H-M   'P 1'
#
loop_
_entity.id
_entity.type
_entity.pdbx_description
1 polymer ?
#
loop_
_entity_poly.entity_id
_entity_poly.type
_entity_poly.pdbx_seq_one_letter_code
_entity_poly.pdbx_strand_id
1 'polypeptide(L)'
;MINSNSDYSVVSNSEAASIINRFTPEMIEDIINNAIANKFRNYTNQLVNIVAAIDQNNKIAMASLPDFANEIKQTGDDLYTSIIERICAAHNLSFIGDTNGDLYSIAYTMYDFFISQFNLYMYNFFTTYINREKNTLYENLELANRKKETPQYSKKIYKNDSPKLAIIHANLEYVIDNIFSYDIDFNTFVDYACVPDRVKGNFLMTNLVDNGNFFRNFVVPYYQANYGLITSSIRFELQGLASTEISDII
;
A
#
# COMPACT_ATOMS: atom_id res chain seq x y z
N MET A 1 9.12 14.43 -18.07
CA MET A 1 8.31 15.23 -17.14
C MET A 1 6.88 14.69 -17.17
N ILE A 2 6.49 13.92 -16.16
CA ILE A 2 5.10 13.51 -15.93
C ILE A 2 4.83 13.83 -14.47
N ASN A 3 4.16 14.95 -14.22
CA ASN A 3 3.83 15.45 -12.89
C ASN A 3 2.32 15.66 -12.79
N SER A 4 1.55 14.67 -13.24
CA SER A 4 0.09 14.77 -13.41
C SER A 4 -0.70 14.03 -12.34
N ASN A 5 -0.06 13.21 -11.49
CA ASN A 5 -0.74 12.46 -10.43
C ASN A 5 -0.75 13.19 -9.09
N SER A 6 0.28 14.00 -8.78
CA SER A 6 0.32 14.80 -7.56
C SER A 6 -0.76 15.87 -7.57
N ASP A 7 -0.92 16.59 -8.70
CA ASP A 7 -1.83 17.72 -8.79
C ASP A 7 -3.29 17.26 -8.73
N TYR A 8 -3.61 16.10 -9.30
CA TYR A 8 -4.94 15.50 -9.20
C TYR A 8 -5.25 15.02 -7.77
N SER A 9 -4.27 14.44 -7.08
CA SER A 9 -4.42 14.04 -5.67
C SER A 9 -4.59 15.25 -4.74
N VAL A 10 -3.88 16.36 -5.01
CA VAL A 10 -3.96 17.59 -4.21
C VAL A 10 -5.31 18.29 -4.42
N VAL A 11 -5.78 18.37 -5.66
CA VAL A 11 -7.10 18.93 -5.98
C VAL A 11 -8.21 18.09 -5.35
N SER A 12 -8.18 16.76 -5.50
CA SER A 12 -9.18 15.87 -4.89
C SER A 12 -9.15 15.88 -3.35
N ASN A 13 -7.99 15.99 -2.72
CA ASN A 13 -7.88 16.16 -1.26
C ASN A 13 -8.50 17.49 -0.81
N SER A 14 -8.28 18.58 -1.55
CA SER A 14 -8.86 19.89 -1.25
C SER A 14 -10.38 19.93 -1.44
N GLU A 15 -10.90 19.24 -2.46
CA GLU A 15 -12.33 19.08 -2.70
C GLU A 15 -12.97 18.21 -1.60
N ALA A 16 -12.31 17.11 -1.21
CA ALA A 16 -12.76 16.27 -0.11
C ALA A 16 -12.82 17.04 1.22
N ALA A 17 -11.83 17.90 1.50
CA ALA A 17 -11.83 18.76 2.70
C ALA A 17 -13.05 19.69 2.75
N SER A 18 -13.48 20.24 1.60
CA SER A 18 -14.66 21.11 1.54
C SER A 18 -15.99 20.38 1.83
N ILE A 19 -16.06 19.07 1.56
CA ILE A 19 -17.22 18.21 1.80
C ILE A 19 -17.23 17.70 3.25
N ILE A 20 -16.05 17.40 3.81
CA ILE A 20 -15.88 16.90 5.19
C ILE A 20 -16.34 17.89 6.25
N ASN A 21 -16.38 19.19 5.95
CA ASN A 21 -16.92 20.27 6.79
C ASN A 21 -18.36 20.04 7.32
N ARG A 22 -19.09 19.05 6.81
CA ARG A 22 -20.48 18.75 7.18
C ARG A 22 -20.67 17.38 7.82
N PHE A 23 -19.60 16.60 7.98
CA PHE A 23 -19.70 15.23 8.50
C PHE A 23 -19.57 15.22 10.02
N THR A 24 -20.53 14.57 10.67
CA THR A 24 -20.42 14.22 12.08
C THR A 24 -19.38 13.09 12.23
N PRO A 25 -18.82 12.87 13.43
CA PRO A 25 -17.90 11.77 13.68
C PRO A 25 -18.42 10.43 13.17
N GLU A 26 -19.71 10.14 13.36
CA GLU A 26 -20.37 8.90 12.90
C GLU A 26 -20.35 8.76 11.37
N MET A 27 -20.49 9.87 10.63
CA MET A 27 -20.39 9.84 9.17
C MET A 27 -18.95 9.58 8.71
N ILE A 28 -17.95 10.07 9.45
CA ILE A 28 -16.54 9.78 9.16
C ILE A 28 -16.25 8.30 9.40
N GLU A 29 -16.80 7.74 10.47
CA GLU A 29 -16.72 6.31 10.77
C GLU A 29 -17.33 5.45 9.67
N ASP A 30 -18.52 5.81 9.17
CA ASP A 30 -19.16 5.12 8.05
C ASP A 30 -18.32 5.19 6.77
N ILE A 31 -17.69 6.35 6.49
CA ILE A 31 -16.77 6.52 5.36
C ILE A 31 -15.56 5.60 5.52
N ILE A 32 -14.97 5.49 6.71
CA ILE A 32 -13.82 4.62 6.97
C ILE A 32 -14.19 3.16 6.80
N ASN A 33 -15.31 2.73 7.41
CA ASN A 33 -15.78 1.34 7.29
C ASN A 33 -16.08 1.00 5.82
N ASN A 34 -16.71 1.93 5.09
CA ASN A 34 -16.93 1.79 3.66
C ASN A 34 -15.60 1.73 2.87
N ALA A 35 -14.62 2.56 3.22
CA ALA A 35 -13.32 2.58 2.57
C ALA A 35 -12.53 1.30 2.83
N ILE A 36 -12.57 0.75 4.04
CA ILE A 36 -11.97 -0.56 4.39
C ILE A 36 -12.63 -1.67 3.56
N ALA A 37 -13.96 -1.69 3.49
CA ALA A 37 -14.72 -2.70 2.76
C ALA A 37 -14.54 -2.59 1.24
N ASN A 38 -14.40 -1.37 0.71
CA ASN A 38 -14.34 -1.07 -0.72
C ASN A 38 -12.98 -0.51 -1.16
N LYS A 39 -11.90 -0.93 -0.48
CA LYS A 39 -10.53 -0.48 -0.79
C LYS A 39 -10.04 -0.94 -2.17
N PHE A 40 -10.62 -2.01 -2.70
CA PHE A 40 -10.33 -2.45 -4.06
C PHE A 40 -11.11 -1.65 -5.10
N ARG A 41 -10.41 -1.06 -6.07
CA ARG A 41 -11.03 -0.35 -7.21
C ARG A 41 -10.32 -0.68 -8.51
N ASN A 42 -11.11 -1.01 -9.53
CA ASN A 42 -10.62 -1.43 -10.86
C ASN A 42 -9.92 -0.30 -11.65
N TYR A 43 -10.27 0.96 -11.39
CA TYR A 43 -9.89 2.10 -12.23
C TYR A 43 -9.01 3.13 -11.52
N THR A 44 -8.84 3.02 -10.21
CA THR A 44 -8.06 3.95 -9.40
C THR A 44 -7.28 3.16 -8.36
N ASN A 45 -5.95 3.21 -8.43
CA ASN A 45 -5.09 2.49 -7.49
C ASN A 45 -4.97 3.19 -6.12
N GLN A 46 -5.55 4.38 -5.97
CA GLN A 46 -5.44 5.22 -4.79
C GLN A 46 -6.81 5.76 -4.37
N LEU A 47 -7.11 5.73 -3.07
CA LEU A 47 -8.16 6.54 -2.46
C LEU A 47 -7.56 7.81 -1.89
N VAL A 48 -8.36 8.87 -1.89
CA VAL A 48 -8.08 10.08 -1.11
C VAL A 48 -7.83 9.69 0.34
N ASN A 49 -6.72 10.19 0.89
CA ASN A 49 -6.44 10.04 2.30
C ASN A 49 -7.27 11.07 3.07
N ILE A 50 -8.41 10.63 3.60
CA ILE A 50 -9.35 11.51 4.29
C ILE A 50 -8.74 12.13 5.55
N VAL A 51 -7.71 11.51 6.14
CA VAL A 51 -7.01 12.02 7.32
C VAL A 51 -6.34 13.36 7.00
N ALA A 52 -5.73 13.49 5.82
CA ALA A 52 -5.14 14.75 5.39
C ALA A 52 -6.20 15.85 5.20
N ALA A 53 -7.36 15.49 4.67
CA ALA A 53 -8.47 16.42 4.49
C ALA A 53 -9.08 16.87 5.82
N ILE A 54 -9.20 15.95 6.78
CA ILE A 54 -9.61 16.23 8.17
C ILE A 54 -8.62 17.20 8.84
N ASP A 55 -7.33 16.94 8.73
CA ASP A 55 -6.30 17.79 9.35
C ASP A 55 -6.27 19.20 8.76
N GLN A 56 -6.36 19.30 7.43
CA GLN A 56 -6.45 20.59 6.75
C GLN A 56 -7.69 21.37 7.23
N ASN A 57 -8.82 20.70 7.41
CA ASN A 57 -10.02 21.32 7.95
C ASN A 57 -9.83 21.78 9.40
N ASN A 58 -9.31 20.93 10.28
CA ASN A 58 -9.03 21.29 11.67
C ASN A 58 -8.13 22.53 11.77
N LYS A 59 -7.10 22.63 10.92
CA LYS A 59 -6.23 23.81 10.83
C LYS A 59 -6.98 25.09 10.43
N ILE A 60 -7.88 25.00 9.45
CA ILE A 60 -8.71 26.14 9.01
C ILE A 60 -9.69 26.56 10.12
N ALA A 61 -10.32 25.59 10.79
CA ALA A 61 -11.26 25.81 11.88
C ALA A 61 -10.57 26.48 13.08
N MET A 62 -9.39 26.00 13.49
CA MET A 62 -8.60 26.62 14.56
C MET A 62 -8.17 28.06 14.21
N ALA A 63 -7.84 28.33 12.95
CA ALA A 63 -7.48 29.68 12.51
C ALA A 63 -8.68 30.64 12.50
N SER A 64 -9.88 30.12 12.24
CA SER A 64 -11.11 30.89 12.14
C SER A 64 -11.81 31.07 13.50
N LEU A 65 -11.59 30.16 14.44
CA LEU A 65 -12.17 30.14 15.78
C LEU A 65 -11.08 29.93 16.86
N PRO A 66 -10.20 30.92 17.11
CA PRO A 66 -9.07 30.76 18.04
C PRO A 66 -9.48 30.42 19.47
N ASP A 67 -10.61 30.96 19.93
CA ASP A 67 -11.13 30.74 21.28
C ASP A 67 -11.52 29.27 21.55
N PHE A 68 -11.80 28.51 20.49
CA PHE A 68 -12.18 27.09 20.54
C PHE A 68 -11.06 26.16 20.05
N ALA A 69 -9.86 26.68 19.79
CA ALA A 69 -8.80 25.92 19.15
C ALA A 69 -8.41 24.64 19.92
N ASN A 70 -8.44 24.68 21.25
CA ASN A 70 -8.13 23.51 22.09
C ASN A 70 -9.18 22.40 21.95
N GLU A 71 -10.47 22.76 21.89
CA GLU A 71 -11.58 21.81 21.73
C GLU A 71 -11.57 21.18 20.34
N ILE A 72 -11.28 21.99 19.31
CA ILE A 72 -11.14 21.51 17.93
C ILE A 72 -9.97 20.53 17.82
N LYS A 73 -8.83 20.85 18.45
CA LYS A 73 -7.67 19.96 18.49
C LYS A 73 -8.00 18.64 19.18
N GLN A 74 -8.64 18.69 20.35
CA GLN A 74 -9.03 17.49 21.09
C GLN A 74 -9.97 16.60 20.27
N THR A 75 -10.97 17.20 19.63
CA THR A 75 -11.90 16.48 18.73
C THR A 75 -11.15 15.83 17.56
N GLY A 76 -10.13 16.50 17.02
CA GLY A 76 -9.25 15.94 15.99
C GLY A 76 -8.44 14.75 16.48
N ASP A 77 -7.83 14.85 17.65
CA ASP A 77 -7.04 13.78 18.28
C ASP A 77 -7.90 12.54 18.59
N ASP A 78 -9.13 12.75 19.08
CA ASP A 78 -10.12 11.69 19.30
C ASP A 78 -10.48 10.97 17.98
N LEU A 79 -10.65 11.74 16.90
CA LEU A 79 -10.95 11.20 15.59
C LEU A 79 -9.78 10.39 15.01
N TYR A 80 -8.55 10.89 15.12
CA TYR A 80 -7.35 10.15 14.69
C TYR A 80 -7.20 8.84 15.47
N THR A 81 -7.49 8.86 16.78
CA THR A 81 -7.49 7.65 17.62
C THR A 81 -8.53 6.65 17.12
N SER A 82 -9.77 7.08 16.86
CA SER A 82 -10.82 6.21 16.30
C SER A 82 -10.40 5.60 14.95
N ILE A 83 -9.72 6.36 14.08
CA ILE A 83 -9.19 5.85 12.80
C ILE A 83 -8.17 4.75 13.03
N ILE A 84 -7.20 4.98 13.92
CA ILE A 84 -6.14 4.01 14.25
C ILE A 84 -6.75 2.72 14.80
N GLU A 85 -7.66 2.84 15.77
CA GLU A 85 -8.33 1.69 16.40
C GLU A 85 -9.11 0.85 15.38
N ARG A 86 -9.83 1.49 14.46
CA ARG A 86 -10.59 0.79 13.41
C ARG A 86 -9.69 0.06 12.43
N ILE A 87 -8.59 0.68 12.00
CA ILE A 87 -7.61 0.03 11.12
C ILE A 87 -6.99 -1.18 11.84
N CYS A 88 -6.62 -1.01 13.10
CA CYS A 88 -6.08 -2.07 13.95
C CYS A 88 -7.07 -3.23 14.09
N ALA A 89 -8.32 -2.95 14.45
CA ALA A 89 -9.36 -3.97 14.59
C ALA A 89 -9.62 -4.71 13.26
N ALA A 90 -9.66 -3.98 12.13
CA ALA A 90 -9.91 -4.56 10.82
C ALA A 90 -8.79 -5.49 10.33
N HIS A 91 -7.55 -5.28 10.78
CA HIS A 91 -6.37 -6.02 10.33
C HIS A 91 -5.72 -6.87 11.44
N ASN A 92 -6.41 -7.04 12.58
CA ASN A 92 -5.90 -7.75 13.76
C ASN A 92 -4.51 -7.24 14.23
N LEU A 93 -4.34 -5.93 14.25
CA LEU A 93 -3.13 -5.26 14.73
C LEU A 93 -3.39 -4.60 16.10
N SER A 94 -2.31 -4.32 16.82
CA SER A 94 -2.32 -3.48 18.03
C SER A 94 -1.44 -2.26 17.83
N PHE A 95 -1.96 -1.10 18.18
CA PHE A 95 -1.18 0.13 18.24
C PHE A 95 -0.40 0.17 19.56
N ILE A 96 0.91 0.35 19.47
CA ILE A 96 1.84 0.45 20.61
C ILE A 96 2.58 1.79 20.65
N GLY A 97 2.20 2.72 19.77
CA GLY A 97 2.79 4.05 19.73
C GLY A 97 2.36 4.95 20.88
N ASP A 98 2.98 6.13 20.96
CA ASP A 98 2.66 7.12 21.98
C ASP A 98 1.30 7.78 21.70
N THR A 99 0.32 7.53 22.58
CA THR A 99 -1.03 8.11 22.50
C THR A 99 -1.05 9.60 22.81
N ASN A 100 0.02 10.16 23.40
CA ASN A 100 0.17 11.60 23.61
C ASN A 100 1.02 12.27 22.52
N GLY A 101 1.48 11.47 21.54
CA GLY A 101 2.33 11.92 20.45
C GLY A 101 1.54 12.51 19.27
N ASP A 102 2.19 12.54 18.11
CA ASP A 102 1.58 13.01 16.86
C ASP A 102 0.63 11.95 16.27
N LEU A 103 -0.61 11.95 16.76
CA LEU A 103 -1.69 11.05 16.33
C LEU A 103 -2.06 11.24 14.85
N TYR A 104 -1.96 12.46 14.35
CA TYR A 104 -2.22 12.75 12.93
C TYR A 104 -1.26 11.98 12.03
N SER A 105 0.05 12.05 12.29
CA SER A 105 1.05 11.41 11.43
C SER A 105 0.88 9.90 11.35
N ILE A 106 0.55 9.25 12.48
CA ILE A 106 0.28 7.81 12.49
C ILE A 106 -1.06 7.47 11.83
N ALA A 107 -2.15 8.18 12.12
CA ALA A 107 -3.43 7.95 11.48
C ALA A 107 -3.32 8.13 9.95
N TYR A 108 -2.62 9.18 9.51
CA TYR A 108 -2.37 9.46 8.10
C TYR A 108 -1.59 8.31 7.44
N THR A 109 -0.51 7.87 8.08
CA THR A 109 0.36 6.82 7.51
C THR A 109 -0.33 5.46 7.50
N MET A 110 -1.08 5.12 8.54
CA MET A 110 -1.87 3.89 8.59
C MET A 110 -2.98 3.91 7.54
N TYR A 111 -3.73 4.99 7.43
CA TYR A 111 -4.78 5.13 6.42
C TYR A 111 -4.18 5.04 5.01
N ASP A 112 -3.03 5.66 4.79
CA ASP A 112 -2.29 5.58 3.53
C ASP A 112 -1.93 4.13 3.17
N PHE A 113 -1.35 3.39 4.12
CA PHE A 113 -0.83 2.05 3.90
C PHE A 113 -1.92 0.98 3.77
N PHE A 114 -2.89 0.96 4.69
CA PHE A 114 -3.86 -0.13 4.78
C PHE A 114 -5.12 0.09 3.93
N ILE A 115 -5.39 1.34 3.53
CA ILE A 115 -6.64 1.71 2.85
C ILE A 115 -6.32 2.43 1.53
N SER A 116 -5.74 3.63 1.61
CA SER A 116 -5.65 4.52 0.44
C SER A 116 -4.79 3.96 -0.68
N GLN A 117 -3.63 3.42 -0.37
CA GLN A 117 -2.69 2.92 -1.38
C GLN A 117 -2.37 1.44 -1.20
N PHE A 118 -3.28 0.68 -0.56
CA PHE A 118 -3.05 -0.73 -0.25
C PHE A 118 -2.67 -1.57 -1.48
N ASN A 119 -3.33 -1.32 -2.61
CA ASN A 119 -3.01 -1.97 -3.88
C ASN A 119 -1.56 -1.69 -4.32
N LEU A 120 -1.12 -0.44 -4.23
CA LEU A 120 0.24 -0.05 -4.60
C LEU A 120 1.28 -0.72 -3.71
N TYR A 121 1.08 -0.72 -2.39
CA TYR A 121 1.98 -1.38 -1.44
C TYR A 121 2.04 -2.90 -1.66
N MET A 122 0.92 -3.53 -2.01
CA MET A 122 0.89 -4.94 -2.37
C MET A 122 1.64 -5.22 -3.69
N TYR A 123 1.47 -4.39 -4.72
CA TYR A 123 2.22 -4.54 -5.97
C TYR A 123 3.73 -4.37 -5.73
N ASN A 124 4.10 -3.35 -4.96
CA ASN A 124 5.48 -3.07 -4.58
C ASN A 124 6.08 -4.23 -3.78
N PHE A 125 5.30 -4.82 -2.86
CA PHE A 125 5.72 -6.00 -2.12
C PHE A 125 6.12 -7.14 -3.07
N PHE A 126 5.20 -7.60 -3.92
CA PHE A 126 5.48 -8.75 -4.80
C PHE A 126 6.62 -8.45 -5.78
N THR A 127 6.61 -7.27 -6.41
CA THR A 127 7.65 -6.87 -7.36
C THR A 127 9.03 -6.80 -6.70
N THR A 128 9.13 -6.17 -5.53
CA THR A 128 10.40 -6.02 -4.81
C THR A 128 10.88 -7.36 -4.25
N TYR A 129 9.97 -8.14 -3.67
CA TYR A 129 10.28 -9.46 -3.12
C TYR A 129 10.79 -10.40 -4.22
N ILE A 130 10.07 -10.49 -5.34
CA ILE A 130 10.47 -11.30 -6.50
C ILE A 130 11.83 -10.85 -7.05
N ASN A 131 12.07 -9.55 -7.19
CA ASN A 131 13.33 -9.07 -7.76
C ASN A 131 14.53 -9.34 -6.83
N ARG A 132 14.35 -9.21 -5.51
CA ARG A 132 15.41 -9.46 -4.53
C ARG A 132 15.67 -10.95 -4.33
N GLU A 133 14.61 -11.74 -4.20
CA GLU A 133 14.69 -13.19 -3.95
C GLU A 133 14.75 -14.03 -5.25
N LYS A 134 14.93 -13.40 -6.42
CA LYS A 134 14.88 -14.08 -7.73
C LYS A 134 15.76 -15.32 -7.84
N ASN A 135 16.91 -15.35 -7.16
CA ASN A 135 17.80 -16.51 -7.18
C ASN A 135 17.20 -17.67 -6.39
N THR A 136 16.81 -17.41 -5.14
CA THR A 136 16.17 -18.35 -4.23
C THR A 136 14.87 -18.90 -4.83
N LEU A 137 14.01 -18.03 -5.36
CA LEU A 137 12.77 -18.42 -6.02
C LEU A 137 13.02 -19.32 -7.24
N TYR A 138 14.02 -18.99 -8.05
CA TYR A 138 14.35 -19.77 -9.24
C TYR A 138 14.82 -21.19 -8.89
N GLU A 139 15.59 -21.32 -7.82
CA GLU A 139 16.17 -22.59 -7.37
C GLU A 139 15.13 -23.44 -6.62
N ASN A 140 14.44 -22.88 -5.63
CA ASN A 140 13.46 -23.60 -4.81
C ASN A 140 12.24 -24.08 -5.60
N LEU A 141 11.83 -23.32 -6.62
CA LEU A 141 10.69 -23.66 -7.47
C LEU A 141 11.10 -24.46 -8.72
N GLU A 142 12.37 -24.88 -8.79
CA GLU A 142 12.94 -25.65 -9.90
C GLU A 142 12.63 -25.06 -11.29
N LEU A 143 12.62 -23.73 -11.41
CA LEU A 143 12.16 -23.04 -12.61
C LEU A 143 13.04 -23.29 -13.84
N ALA A 144 14.25 -23.84 -13.63
CA ALA A 144 15.10 -24.35 -14.71
C ALA A 144 14.38 -25.39 -15.58
N ASN A 145 13.52 -26.22 -14.99
CA ASN A 145 12.75 -27.24 -15.69
C ASN A 145 11.69 -26.62 -16.62
N ARG A 146 11.26 -25.38 -16.33
CA ARG A 146 10.24 -24.62 -17.08
C ARG A 146 10.81 -23.66 -18.12
N LYS A 147 12.11 -23.73 -18.41
CA LYS A 147 12.78 -22.84 -19.40
C LYS A 147 12.21 -22.96 -20.82
N LYS A 148 11.66 -24.13 -21.18
CA LYS A 148 11.00 -24.37 -22.48
C LYS A 148 9.65 -23.65 -22.58
N GLU A 149 8.98 -23.45 -21.45
CA GLU A 149 7.68 -22.79 -21.34
C GLU A 149 7.79 -21.27 -21.37
N THR A 150 9.01 -20.72 -21.31
CA THR A 150 9.27 -19.27 -21.34
C THR A 150 9.02 -18.69 -22.73
N PRO A 151 7.99 -17.83 -22.92
CA PRO A 151 7.69 -17.23 -24.21
C PRO A 151 8.84 -16.37 -24.72
N GLN A 152 9.00 -16.28 -26.04
CA GLN A 152 10.02 -15.40 -26.64
C GLN A 152 9.85 -13.94 -26.22
N TYR A 153 8.61 -13.49 -25.99
CA TYR A 153 8.32 -12.15 -25.49
C TYR A 153 8.99 -11.85 -24.14
N SER A 154 8.87 -12.74 -23.14
CA SER A 154 9.56 -12.58 -21.85
C SER A 154 11.08 -12.52 -22.04
N LYS A 155 11.65 -13.32 -22.94
CA LYS A 155 13.09 -13.28 -23.24
C LYS A 155 13.55 -11.98 -23.88
N LYS A 156 12.68 -11.31 -24.64
CA LYS A 156 12.96 -10.02 -25.29
C LYS A 156 12.90 -8.84 -24.30
N ILE A 157 11.98 -8.88 -23.33
CA ILE A 157 11.85 -7.84 -22.30
C ILE A 157 13.09 -7.83 -21.41
N TYR A 158 13.46 -8.98 -20.86
CA TYR A 158 14.60 -9.11 -19.95
C TYR A 158 15.86 -9.56 -20.72
N LYS A 159 16.25 -8.79 -21.76
CA LYS A 159 17.51 -9.01 -22.52
C LYS A 159 18.63 -9.43 -21.55
N ASN A 160 19.50 -10.37 -21.95
CA ASN A 160 20.67 -11.02 -21.30
C ASN A 160 21.04 -10.80 -19.80
N ASP A 161 20.65 -9.71 -19.16
CA ASP A 161 20.98 -9.28 -17.80
C ASP A 161 20.10 -9.91 -16.71
N SER A 162 18.94 -10.51 -17.04
CA SER A 162 18.09 -11.19 -16.04
C SER A 162 17.30 -12.41 -16.57
N PRO A 163 17.99 -13.47 -17.04
CA PRO A 163 17.33 -14.67 -17.56
C PRO A 163 16.45 -15.39 -16.52
N LYS A 164 16.81 -15.34 -15.23
CA LYS A 164 15.99 -15.89 -14.15
C LYS A 164 14.66 -15.13 -14.01
N LEU A 165 14.70 -13.79 -14.11
CA LEU A 165 13.51 -12.94 -14.02
C LEU A 165 12.58 -13.16 -15.23
N ALA A 166 13.14 -13.41 -16.43
CA ALA A 166 12.37 -13.76 -17.61
C ALA A 166 11.54 -15.04 -17.42
N ILE A 167 12.13 -16.05 -16.77
CA ILE A 167 11.50 -17.34 -16.49
C ILE A 167 10.47 -17.19 -15.36
N ILE A 168 10.78 -16.43 -14.31
CA ILE A 168 9.83 -16.08 -13.25
C ILE A 168 8.62 -15.33 -13.83
N HIS A 169 8.85 -14.31 -14.66
CA HIS A 169 7.78 -13.55 -15.30
C HIS A 169 6.89 -14.43 -16.19
N ALA A 170 7.45 -15.41 -16.88
CA ALA A 170 6.68 -16.37 -17.67
C ALA A 170 5.83 -17.33 -16.82
N ASN A 171 6.21 -17.57 -15.57
CA ASN A 171 5.55 -18.49 -14.64
C ASN A 171 5.01 -17.75 -13.40
N LEU A 172 4.66 -16.48 -13.55
CA LEU A 172 4.40 -15.57 -12.42
C LEU A 172 3.31 -16.09 -11.48
N GLU A 173 2.24 -16.66 -12.03
CA GLU A 173 1.10 -17.18 -11.29
C GLU A 173 1.55 -18.31 -10.34
N TYR A 174 2.30 -19.27 -10.87
CA TYR A 174 2.90 -20.35 -10.08
C TYR A 174 3.86 -19.80 -9.02
N VAL A 175 4.67 -18.80 -9.34
CA VAL A 175 5.60 -18.19 -8.36
C VAL A 175 4.83 -17.52 -7.22
N ILE A 176 3.80 -16.74 -7.53
CA ILE A 176 2.98 -16.05 -6.52
C ILE A 176 2.25 -17.05 -5.62
N ASP A 177 1.65 -18.10 -6.19
CA ASP A 177 0.98 -19.14 -5.40
C ASP A 177 1.92 -19.81 -4.39
N ASN A 178 3.19 -20.02 -4.77
CA ASN A 178 4.19 -20.54 -3.84
C ASN A 178 4.60 -19.52 -2.77
N ILE A 179 4.69 -18.24 -3.12
CA ILE A 179 4.97 -17.17 -2.14
C ILE A 179 3.91 -17.14 -1.03
N PHE A 180 2.64 -17.47 -1.32
CA PHE A 180 1.61 -17.57 -0.28
C PHE A 180 1.85 -18.66 0.77
N SER A 181 2.67 -19.64 0.46
CA SER A 181 3.04 -20.71 1.38
C SER A 181 4.24 -20.35 2.27
N TYR A 182 4.91 -19.22 1.99
CA TYR A 182 6.04 -18.77 2.78
C TYR A 182 5.58 -18.05 4.05
N ASP A 183 6.38 -18.18 5.11
CA ASP A 183 6.13 -17.51 6.38
C ASP A 183 6.62 -16.06 6.32
N ILE A 184 5.81 -15.21 5.69
CA ILE A 184 6.06 -13.77 5.57
C ILE A 184 5.37 -13.08 6.74
N ASP A 185 6.17 -12.60 7.69
CA ASP A 185 5.67 -11.79 8.80
C ASP A 185 5.32 -10.36 8.36
N PHE A 186 4.63 -9.63 9.25
CA PHE A 186 4.21 -8.25 8.98
C PHE A 186 5.38 -7.33 8.63
N ASN A 187 6.50 -7.42 9.38
CA ASN A 187 7.65 -6.56 9.17
C ASN A 187 8.30 -6.80 7.80
N THR A 188 8.46 -8.07 7.42
CA THR A 188 8.93 -8.47 6.09
C THR A 188 8.00 -7.91 5.02
N PHE A 189 6.68 -8.05 5.18
CA PHE A 189 5.74 -7.48 4.22
C PHE A 189 5.93 -5.96 4.07
N VAL A 190 5.93 -5.22 5.18
CA VAL A 190 6.10 -3.76 5.19
C VAL A 190 7.44 -3.35 4.58
N ASP A 191 8.52 -4.06 4.90
CA ASP A 191 9.85 -3.77 4.39
C ASP A 191 9.95 -3.87 2.86
N TYR A 192 9.35 -4.89 2.25
CA TYR A 192 9.36 -5.01 0.80
C TYR A 192 8.31 -4.10 0.14
N ALA A 193 7.16 -3.85 0.80
CA ALA A 193 6.11 -2.98 0.30
C ALA A 193 6.50 -1.50 0.25
N CYS A 194 7.26 -1.02 1.23
CA CYS A 194 7.62 0.39 1.38
C CYS A 194 8.93 0.77 0.67
N VAL A 195 9.38 0.03 -0.35
CA VAL A 195 10.55 0.46 -1.15
C VAL A 195 10.13 1.54 -2.16
N PRO A 196 10.87 2.67 -2.28
CA PRO A 196 12.10 3.04 -1.57
C PRO A 196 11.92 3.79 -0.25
N ASP A 197 10.69 4.20 0.12
CA ASP A 197 10.38 4.93 1.35
C ASP A 197 10.45 4.06 2.62
N ARG A 198 11.67 3.70 3.01
CA ARG A 198 11.94 2.91 4.22
C ARG A 198 11.57 3.63 5.52
N VAL A 199 11.52 4.96 5.51
CA VAL A 199 11.16 5.75 6.68
C VAL A 199 9.71 5.47 7.06
N LYS A 200 8.80 5.47 6.08
CA LYS A 200 7.39 5.10 6.30
C LYS A 200 7.24 3.68 6.84
N GLY A 201 7.98 2.72 6.26
CA GLY A 201 7.95 1.33 6.71
C GLY A 201 8.40 1.17 8.17
N ASN A 202 9.54 1.78 8.53
CA ASN A 202 10.06 1.75 9.90
C ASN A 202 9.08 2.40 10.89
N PHE A 203 8.43 3.49 10.48
CA PHE A 203 7.42 4.16 11.30
C PHE A 203 6.23 3.26 11.60
N LEU A 204 5.72 2.53 10.61
CA LEU A 204 4.65 1.54 10.81
C LEU A 204 5.10 0.41 11.74
N MET A 205 6.26 -0.20 11.48
CA MET A 205 6.78 -1.34 12.27
C MET A 205 7.10 -0.98 13.72
N THR A 206 7.40 0.28 14.02
CA THR A 206 7.67 0.74 15.40
C THR A 206 6.40 0.99 16.19
N ASN A 207 5.29 1.30 15.52
CA ASN A 207 4.04 1.71 16.15
C ASN A 207 2.96 0.61 16.13
N LEU A 208 3.18 -0.48 15.39
CA LEU A 208 2.19 -1.53 15.18
C LEU A 208 2.76 -2.91 15.51
N VAL A 209 1.94 -3.73 16.15
CA VAL A 209 2.20 -5.14 16.39
C VAL A 209 1.14 -5.96 15.67
N ASP A 210 1.58 -6.95 14.91
CA ASP A 210 0.70 -7.95 14.32
C ASP A 210 0.33 -9.01 15.35
N ASN A 211 -0.96 -9.15 15.66
CA ASN A 211 -1.46 -10.16 16.58
C ASN A 211 -1.85 -11.47 15.87
N GLY A 212 -1.45 -11.62 14.61
CA GLY A 212 -1.68 -12.82 13.81
C GLY A 212 -0.64 -12.95 12.72
N ASN A 213 -1.07 -13.35 11.53
CA ASN A 213 -0.25 -13.33 10.33
C ASN A 213 -0.93 -12.43 9.31
N PHE A 214 -0.55 -11.15 9.29
CA PHE A 214 -1.15 -10.12 8.47
C PHE A 214 -1.14 -10.51 6.99
N PHE A 215 -0.01 -11.01 6.51
CA PHE A 215 0.16 -11.41 5.11
C PHE A 215 -0.84 -12.52 4.74
N ARG A 216 -0.86 -13.61 5.51
CA ARG A 216 -1.72 -14.77 5.25
C ARG A 216 -3.21 -14.48 5.47
N ASN A 217 -3.56 -13.65 6.45
CA ASN A 217 -4.95 -13.41 6.83
C ASN A 217 -5.59 -12.28 6.03
N PHE A 218 -4.81 -11.34 5.50
CA PHE A 218 -5.35 -10.16 4.81
C PHE A 218 -4.81 -9.99 3.39
N VAL A 219 -3.49 -10.08 3.18
CA VAL A 219 -2.91 -9.86 1.84
C VAL A 219 -3.27 -11.00 0.89
N VAL A 220 -3.12 -12.25 1.32
CA VAL A 220 -3.41 -13.43 0.48
C VAL A 220 -4.90 -13.51 0.08
N PRO A 221 -5.87 -13.41 1.00
CA PRO A 221 -7.29 -13.46 0.62
C PRO A 221 -7.69 -12.28 -0.26
N TYR A 222 -7.12 -11.09 -0.01
CA TYR A 222 -7.36 -9.92 -0.85
C TYR A 222 -6.81 -10.10 -2.27
N TYR A 223 -5.62 -10.70 -2.39
CA TYR A 223 -5.07 -11.08 -3.69
C TYR A 223 -5.99 -12.05 -4.42
N GLN A 224 -6.41 -13.13 -3.75
CA GLN A 224 -7.24 -14.17 -4.35
C GLN A 224 -8.59 -13.64 -4.82
N ALA A 225 -9.22 -12.76 -4.04
CA ALA A 225 -10.48 -12.11 -4.40
C ALA A 225 -10.37 -11.24 -5.67
N ASN A 226 -9.17 -10.76 -6.00
CA ASN A 226 -8.91 -9.78 -7.05
C ASN A 226 -7.82 -10.26 -8.03
N TYR A 227 -7.68 -11.58 -8.17
CA TYR A 227 -6.58 -12.29 -8.82
C TYR A 227 -6.16 -11.71 -10.18
N GLY A 228 -7.11 -11.57 -11.11
CA GLY A 228 -6.79 -11.23 -12.50
C GLY A 228 -6.15 -9.86 -12.66
N LEU A 229 -6.66 -8.87 -11.93
CA LEU A 229 -6.15 -7.50 -11.97
C LEU A 229 -4.81 -7.39 -11.26
N ILE A 230 -4.69 -7.92 -10.03
CA ILE A 230 -3.45 -7.81 -9.26
C ILE A 230 -2.30 -8.54 -9.95
N THR A 231 -2.54 -9.76 -10.47
CA THR A 231 -1.53 -10.51 -11.22
C THR A 231 -1.04 -9.74 -12.43
N SER A 232 -1.97 -9.09 -13.16
CA SER A 232 -1.63 -8.27 -14.31
C SER A 232 -0.80 -7.05 -13.92
N SER A 233 -1.17 -6.36 -12.84
CA SER A 233 -0.40 -5.23 -12.29
C SER A 233 1.02 -5.62 -11.88
N ILE A 234 1.18 -6.70 -11.11
CA ILE A 234 2.51 -7.21 -10.72
C ILE A 234 3.33 -7.56 -11.97
N ARG A 235 2.70 -8.17 -12.97
CA ARG A 235 3.36 -8.51 -14.24
C ARG A 235 3.89 -7.26 -14.94
N PHE A 236 3.10 -6.19 -15.02
CA PHE A 236 3.53 -4.91 -15.60
C PHE A 236 4.63 -4.24 -14.79
N GLU A 237 4.53 -4.21 -13.47
CA GLU A 237 5.56 -3.63 -12.59
C GLU A 237 6.91 -4.36 -12.73
N LEU A 238 6.90 -5.70 -12.79
CA LEU A 238 8.09 -6.50 -13.05
C LEU A 238 8.73 -6.18 -14.42
N GLN A 239 7.92 -5.94 -15.46
CA GLN A 239 8.44 -5.51 -16.76
C GLN A 239 9.14 -4.15 -16.69
N GLY A 240 8.65 -3.24 -15.85
CA GLY A 240 9.30 -1.95 -15.59
C GLY A 240 10.72 -2.06 -15.03
N LEU A 241 11.03 -3.16 -14.34
CA LEU A 241 12.40 -3.46 -13.86
C LEU A 241 13.35 -3.87 -15.00
N ALA A 242 12.82 -4.31 -16.13
CA ALA A 242 13.61 -4.74 -17.28
C ALA A 242 14.11 -3.56 -18.13
N SER A 243 13.41 -2.42 -18.06
CA SER A 243 13.63 -1.24 -18.90
C SER A 243 14.48 -0.16 -18.24
N THR A 244 15.27 -0.48 -17.21
CA THR A 244 16.26 0.46 -16.65
C THR A 244 17.52 0.59 -17.53
N GLU A 245 17.33 0.90 -18.81
CA GLU A 245 18.32 1.54 -19.67
C GLU A 245 17.71 2.85 -20.17
N ILE A 246 18.00 3.98 -19.49
CA ILE A 246 17.81 5.34 -20.02
C ILE A 246 18.91 5.59 -21.06
N SER A 247 18.98 4.76 -22.09
CA SER A 247 19.83 4.93 -23.26
C SER A 247 19.13 4.59 -24.58
N ASP A 248 17.90 4.06 -24.54
CA ASP A 248 17.15 3.69 -25.75
C ASP A 248 15.97 4.64 -26.05
N ILE A 249 15.89 5.81 -25.41
CA ILE A 249 14.94 6.88 -25.77
C ILE A 249 15.73 8.19 -26.02
N ILE A 250 16.38 8.22 -27.19
CA ILE A 250 17.00 9.37 -27.88
C ILE A 250 18.34 9.86 -27.31
#